data_AF-A0A849RCS7-F1
#
_entry.id   AF-A0A849RCS7-F1
#
_cell.length_a   1.000
_cell.length_b   1.000
_cell.length_c   1.000
_cell.angle_alpha   90.00
_cell.angle_beta   90.00
_cell.angle_gamma   90.00
#
_symmetry.space_group_name_H-M   'P 1'
#
loop_
_entity.id
_entity.type
_entity.pdbx_description
1 polymer ?
#
loop_
_entity_poly.entity_id
_entity_poly.type
_entity_poly.pdbx_seq_one_letter_code
_entity_poly.pdbx_strand_id
1 'polypeptide(L)'
;MYICVCKAVTDSQIRTAIEQGMCTRKKLTHCFGGLGKDCGKCNQEVNALLEQKLISIQKASCPIHQANDVALDSLFDHKQAQYSEKQLNIMDTSPHSCFPLGCVSN
;
A
#
# COMPACT_ATOMS: atom_id res chain seq x y z
N MET A 1 13.98 -4.32 2.50
CA MET A 1 14.14 -5.33 3.58
C MET A 1 13.51 -6.66 3.15
N TYR A 2 14.01 -7.81 3.60
CA TYR A 2 13.32 -9.09 3.40
C TYR A 2 12.18 -9.24 4.40
N ILE A 3 10.97 -9.45 3.88
CA ILE A 3 9.77 -9.69 4.69
C ILE A 3 9.56 -11.19 4.85
N CYS A 4 9.79 -11.99 3.79
CA CYS A 4 9.73 -13.45 3.85
C CYS A 4 11.07 -14.06 3.47
N VAL A 5 11.81 -14.58 4.46
CA VAL A 5 13.10 -15.24 4.22
C VAL A 5 12.91 -16.59 3.50
N CYS A 6 11.86 -17.35 3.81
CA CYS A 6 11.60 -18.67 3.21
C CYS A 6 11.42 -18.61 1.68
N LYS A 7 10.86 -17.52 1.17
CA LYS A 7 10.61 -17.29 -0.26
C LYS A 7 11.48 -16.19 -0.85
N ALA A 8 12.46 -15.68 -0.09
CA ALA A 8 13.31 -14.56 -0.45
C ALA A 8 12.51 -13.35 -1.01
N VAL A 9 11.41 -12.99 -0.33
CA VAL A 9 10.54 -11.87 -0.73
C VAL A 9 10.87 -10.62 0.07
N THR A 10 11.05 -9.51 -0.65
CA THR A 10 11.36 -8.20 -0.11
C THR A 10 10.12 -7.30 0.04
N ASP A 11 10.24 -6.27 0.85
CA ASP A 11 9.18 -5.28 1.04
C ASP A 11 8.84 -4.57 -0.26
N SER A 12 9.85 -4.23 -1.07
CA SER A 12 9.66 -3.56 -2.35
C SER A 12 8.86 -4.44 -3.31
N GLN A 13 9.17 -5.74 -3.40
CA GLN A 13 8.39 -6.68 -4.20
C GLN A 13 6.93 -6.76 -3.74
N ILE A 14 6.67 -6.79 -2.43
CA ILE A 14 5.29 -6.81 -1.90
C ILE A 14 4.57 -5.50 -2.24
N ARG A 15 5.22 -4.35 -2.05
CA ARG A 15 4.65 -3.02 -2.37
C ARG A 15 4.33 -2.90 -3.85
N THR A 16 5.25 -3.30 -4.73
CA THR A 16 5.03 -3.33 -6.18
C THR A 16 3.88 -4.27 -6.54
N ALA A 17 3.80 -5.47 -5.95
CA ALA A 17 2.69 -6.38 -6.20
C ALA A 17 1.34 -5.79 -5.75
N ILE A 18 1.30 -5.08 -4.62
CA ILE A 18 0.10 -4.37 -4.16
C ILE A 18 -0.28 -3.25 -5.15
N GLU A 19 0.69 -2.50 -5.67
CA GLU A 19 0.48 -1.47 -6.69
C GLU A 19 0.00 -2.03 -8.03
N GLN A 20 0.43 -3.24 -8.37
CA GLN A 20 -0.08 -4.03 -9.49
C GLN A 20 -1.48 -4.61 -9.24
N GLY A 21 -2.10 -4.29 -8.10
CA GLY A 21 -3.46 -4.73 -7.78
C GLY A 21 -3.52 -6.04 -7.00
N MET A 22 -2.46 -6.50 -6.35
CA MET A 22 -2.56 -7.62 -5.41
C MET A 22 -2.91 -7.15 -4.00
N CYS A 23 -4.17 -6.75 -3.84
CA CYS A 23 -4.69 -6.18 -2.59
C CYS A 23 -5.16 -7.24 -1.57
N THR A 24 -4.69 -8.49 -1.68
CA THR A 24 -5.13 -9.56 -0.78
C THR A 24 -4.01 -10.54 -0.52
N ARG A 25 -3.87 -10.99 0.72
CA ARG A 25 -2.86 -11.98 1.11
C ARG A 25 -2.89 -13.24 0.25
N LYS A 26 -4.09 -13.76 -0.08
CA LYS A 26 -4.24 -14.93 -0.96
C LYS A 26 -3.59 -14.73 -2.33
N LYS A 27 -3.74 -13.54 -2.93
CA LYS A 27 -3.12 -13.19 -4.21
C LYS A 27 -1.60 -13.15 -4.08
N LEU A 28 -1.08 -12.49 -3.05
CA LEU A 28 0.37 -12.44 -2.78
C LEU A 28 0.95 -13.84 -2.53
N THR A 29 0.27 -14.69 -1.76
CA THR A 29 0.68 -16.09 -1.53
C THR A 29 0.74 -16.89 -2.82
N HIS A 30 -0.26 -16.75 -3.70
CA HIS A 30 -0.24 -17.40 -5.01
C HIS A 30 0.90 -16.87 -5.87
N CYS A 31 1.14 -15.56 -5.80
CA CYS A 31 2.12 -14.88 -6.63
C CYS A 31 3.58 -15.25 -6.32
N PHE A 32 3.94 -15.20 -5.05
CA PHE A 32 5.30 -15.46 -4.60
C PHE A 32 5.53 -16.94 -4.24
N GLY A 33 4.76 -17.86 -4.84
CA GLY A 33 4.98 -19.30 -4.69
C GLY A 33 4.86 -19.82 -3.25
N GLY A 34 3.93 -19.26 -2.45
CA GLY A 34 3.65 -19.70 -1.09
C GLY A 34 4.08 -18.73 0.02
N LEU A 35 4.07 -17.41 -0.22
CA LEU A 35 4.29 -16.40 0.82
C LEU A 35 3.47 -16.70 2.09
N GLY A 36 4.13 -16.87 3.23
CA GLY A 36 3.49 -17.11 4.52
C GLY A 36 3.00 -18.54 4.77
N LYS A 37 3.33 -19.52 3.90
CA LYS A 37 2.97 -20.93 4.08
C LYS A 37 3.98 -21.78 4.86
N ASP A 38 5.28 -21.46 4.79
CA ASP A 38 6.30 -22.29 5.43
C ASP A 38 6.36 -22.05 6.96
N CYS A 39 7.08 -21.02 7.41
CA CYS A 39 7.21 -20.70 8.84
C CYS A 39 6.15 -19.73 9.37
N GLY A 40 5.43 -19.05 8.48
CA GLY A 40 4.35 -18.11 8.81
C GLY A 40 4.76 -16.79 9.48
N LYS A 41 6.04 -16.57 9.80
CA LYS A 41 6.52 -15.38 10.53
C LYS A 41 6.24 -14.05 9.80
N CYS A 42 6.28 -14.06 8.47
CA CYS A 42 6.03 -12.89 7.65
C CYS A 42 4.55 -12.47 7.59
N ASN A 43 3.60 -13.28 8.08
CA ASN A 43 2.16 -13.02 7.91
C ASN A 43 1.70 -11.71 8.55
N GLN A 44 2.17 -11.41 9.76
CA GLN A 44 1.80 -10.18 10.45
C GLN A 44 2.29 -8.95 9.70
N GLU A 45 3.55 -8.98 9.25
CA GLU A 45 4.17 -7.88 8.53
C GLU A 45 3.56 -7.66 7.14
N VAL A 46 3.25 -8.75 6.41
CA VAL A 46 2.54 -8.67 5.12
C VAL A 46 1.14 -8.06 5.29
N ASN A 47 0.42 -8.41 6.36
CA ASN A 47 -0.89 -7.81 6.65
C ASN A 47 -0.76 -6.32 6.98
N ALA A 48 0.24 -5.94 7.76
CA ALA A 48 0.51 -4.52 8.06
C ALA A 48 0.79 -3.72 6.78
N LEU A 49 1.55 -4.27 5.83
CA LEU A 49 1.80 -3.62 4.54
C LEU A 49 0.53 -3.44 3.70
N LEU A 50 -0.37 -4.43 3.71
CA LEU A 50 -1.67 -4.33 3.04
C LEU A 50 -2.54 -3.23 3.67
N GLU A 51 -2.63 -3.19 5.00
CA GLU A 51 -3.42 -2.21 5.74
C GLU A 51 -2.88 -0.79 5.58
N GLN A 52 -1.55 -0.61 5.65
CA GLN A 52 -0.90 0.67 5.39
C GLN A 52 -1.27 1.23 4.01
N LYS A 53 -1.35 0.40 2.98
CA LYS A 53 -1.77 0.84 1.65
C LYS A 53 -3.23 1.29 1.63
N LEU A 54 -4.13 0.57 2.30
CA LEU A 54 -5.55 0.93 2.39
C LEU A 54 -5.74 2.31 3.05
N ILE A 55 -5.01 2.58 4.13
CA ILE A 55 -5.03 3.88 4.83
C ILE A 55 -4.43 4.98 3.95
N SER A 56 -3.35 4.68 3.22
CA SER A 56 -2.69 5.63 2.32
C SER A 56 -3.58 6.03 1.13
N ILE A 57 -4.36 5.09 0.58
CA ILE A 57 -5.31 5.35 -0.51
C ILE A 57 -6.46 6.25 -0.04
N GLN A 58 -6.97 6.05 1.19
CA GLN A 58 -8.06 6.89 1.74
C GLN A 58 -7.65 8.36 1.92
N LYS A 59 -6.37 8.65 2.17
CA LYS A 59 -5.87 10.04 2.26
C LYS A 59 -5.81 10.77 0.92
N ALA A 60 -5.79 10.05 -0.20
CA ALA A 60 -5.70 10.64 -1.53
C ALA A 60 -7.08 11.01 -2.13
N SER A 61 -8.19 10.60 -1.51
CA SER A 61 -9.54 10.91 -1.98
C SER A 61 -10.21 11.99 -1.11
N CYS A 62 -10.29 13.20 -1.67
CA CYS A 62 -11.14 14.34 -1.30
C CYS A 62 -10.98 14.98 0.10
N PRO A 63 -10.53 16.25 0.18
CA PRO A 63 -10.66 17.05 1.39
C PRO A 63 -12.05 17.69 1.46
N ILE A 64 -13.08 16.94 1.86
CA ILE A 64 -14.24 17.56 2.50
C ILE A 64 -14.65 16.79 3.76
N HIS A 65 -14.28 17.37 4.89
CA HIS A 65 -14.75 17.11 6.25
C HIS A 65 -14.18 15.89 7.00
N GLN A 66 -13.76 16.23 8.21
CA GLN A 66 -12.94 15.55 9.20
C GLN A 66 -13.81 15.05 10.36
N ALA A 67 -13.47 13.92 10.98
CA ALA A 67 -13.54 13.74 12.44
C ALA A 67 -13.04 12.34 12.88
N ASN A 68 -12.14 12.37 13.87
CA ASN A 68 -11.84 11.34 14.88
C ASN A 68 -10.93 10.17 14.47
N ASP A 69 -9.88 9.77 15.20
CA ASP A 69 -9.24 10.19 16.45
C ASP A 69 -7.80 9.66 16.40
N VAL A 70 -6.77 10.51 16.55
CA VAL A 70 -5.56 10.15 17.33
C VAL A 70 -4.95 11.47 17.81
N ALA A 71 -5.05 11.69 19.12
CA ALA A 71 -4.34 12.75 19.81
C ALA A 71 -2.82 12.59 19.63
N LEU A 72 -2.17 13.63 19.13
CA LEU A 72 -0.76 13.89 19.43
C LEU A 72 -0.49 15.39 19.29
N ASP A 73 -0.45 16.00 20.48
CA ASP A 73 0.27 17.19 20.90
C ASP A 73 0.58 18.29 19.88
N SER A 74 -0.19 19.37 20.04
CA SER A 74 0.24 20.78 20.15
C SER A 74 1.67 21.14 19.75
N LEU A 75 1.77 22.23 18.97
CA LEU A 75 2.96 23.01 18.61
C LEU A 75 3.88 22.43 17.51
N PHE A 76 3.58 22.73 16.24
CA PHE A 76 4.60 23.33 15.38
C PHE A 76 3.94 24.19 14.29
N ASP A 77 3.93 25.48 14.57
CA ASP A 77 3.45 26.57 13.74
C ASP A 77 4.38 26.78 12.51
N HIS A 78 3.80 27.19 11.39
CA HIS A 78 4.47 27.82 10.23
C HIS A 78 5.57 27.05 9.46
N LYS A 79 5.20 26.39 8.36
CA LYS A 79 5.94 26.24 7.06
C LYS A 79 5.25 25.11 6.27
N GLN A 80 4.78 25.20 5.03
CA GLN A 80 4.99 26.01 3.82
C GLN A 80 3.72 25.75 2.97
N ALA A 81 2.94 26.70 2.46
CA ALA A 81 3.28 27.68 1.43
C ALA A 81 4.34 27.15 0.46
N GLN A 82 3.99 26.24 -0.44
CA GLN A 82 4.52 26.06 -1.82
C GLN A 82 4.17 24.65 -2.37
N TYR A 83 2.96 24.46 -2.89
CA TYR A 83 2.76 23.54 -4.03
C TYR A 83 1.47 23.92 -4.77
N SER A 84 1.44 25.16 -5.27
CA SER A 84 0.52 25.55 -6.33
C SER A 84 1.09 25.08 -7.67
N GLU A 85 0.19 24.67 -8.55
CA GLU A 85 0.39 24.58 -10.00
C GLU A 85 1.16 23.37 -10.55
N LYS A 86 0.48 22.23 -10.57
CA LYS A 86 0.24 21.55 -11.85
C LYS A 86 -1.04 20.73 -11.80
N GLN A 87 -2.14 21.41 -12.13
CA GLN A 87 -3.27 20.75 -12.76
C GLN A 87 -2.82 20.06 -14.05
N LEU A 88 -3.67 19.15 -14.52
CA LEU A 88 -3.73 18.64 -15.89
C LEU A 88 -3.01 17.31 -16.15
N ASN A 89 -3.62 16.22 -15.69
CA ASN A 89 -4.40 15.37 -16.59
C ASN A 89 -5.21 14.34 -15.80
N ILE A 90 -6.49 14.65 -15.64
CA ILE A 90 -7.52 13.67 -15.33
C ILE A 90 -7.77 12.92 -16.64
N MET A 91 -7.06 11.83 -16.87
CA MET A 91 -7.48 10.81 -17.82
C MET A 91 -7.17 9.43 -17.23
N ASP A 92 -8.27 8.75 -16.90
CA ASP A 92 -8.40 7.31 -16.85
C ASP A 92 -7.53 6.55 -15.84
N THR A 93 -8.03 6.39 -14.62
CA THR A 93 -8.25 5.04 -14.06
C THR A 93 -9.29 5.12 -12.95
N SER A 94 -10.45 4.55 -13.24
CA SER A 94 -11.55 4.26 -12.32
C SER A 94 -11.08 3.81 -10.91
N PRO A 95 -11.73 4.24 -9.81
CA PRO A 95 -11.34 3.88 -8.44
C PRO A 95 -11.69 2.44 -8.04
N HIS A 96 -11.97 1.56 -9.00
CA HIS A 96 -12.29 0.16 -8.75
C HIS A 96 -11.38 -0.75 -9.57
N SER A 97 -11.04 -1.89 -8.95
CA SER A 97 -10.27 -3.02 -9.48
C SER A 97 -8.77 -2.77 -9.66
N CYS A 98 -7.96 -3.12 -8.65
CA CYS A 98 -7.37 -4.46 -8.51
C CYS A 98 -7.26 -5.26 -9.85
N PHE A 99 -6.87 -4.61 -10.94
CA PHE A 99 -6.78 -5.20 -12.28
C PHE A 99 -5.56 -6.11 -12.32
N PRO A 100 -5.68 -7.36 -12.77
CA PRO A 100 -4.61 -8.33 -12.69
C PRO A 100 -3.62 -8.08 -13.83
N LEU A 101 -2.59 -7.28 -13.56
CA LEU A 101 -1.35 -7.40 -14.34
C LEU A 101 -0.46 -8.40 -13.60
N GLY A 102 -0.08 -9.44 -14.33
CA GLY A 102 0.25 -10.75 -13.78
C GLY A 102 1.38 -10.77 -12.77
N CYS A 103 1.40 -11.85 -12.01
CA CYS A 103 2.50 -12.19 -11.13
C CYS A 103 3.82 -12.22 -11.89
N VAL A 104 4.68 -11.24 -11.61
CA VAL A 104 6.07 -11.28 -12.05
C VAL A 104 6.76 -12.33 -11.19
N SER A 105 6.67 -13.58 -11.64
CA SER A 105 7.49 -14.67 -11.13
C SER A 105 8.94 -14.36 -11.51
N ASN A 106 9.78 -14.15 -10.51
CA ASN A 106 11.23 -14.12 -10.66
C ASN A 106 11.80 -15.54 -10.55
#